data_AF-A0A3A8WI27-F1
#
_entry.id   AF-A0A3A8WI27-F1
#
_cell.length_a   1.000
_cell.length_b   1.000
_cell.length_c   1.000
_cell.angle_alpha   90.00
_cell.angle_beta   90.00
_cell.angle_gamma   90.00
#
_symmetry.space_group_name_H-M   'P 1'
#
loop_
_entity.id
_entity.type
_entity.pdbx_description
1 polymer ?
#
loop_
_entity_poly.entity_id
_entity_poly.type
_entity_poly.pdbx_seq_one_letter_code
_entity_poly.pdbx_strand_id
1 'polypeptide(L)'
;MIRLCAKIVADTDLYETDKEVQNLIDWVCLSEQIKENNNTIRNLTGEYKKIEPDCREGVRAQLERMKELCKERNSLYEKQNDLKGQKQKIERALE
;
A
#
# COMPACT_ATOMS: atom_id res chain seq x y z
N MET A 1 -17.84 16.45 28.50
CA MET A 1 -17.07 17.69 28.28
C MET A 1 -17.54 18.44 27.05
N ILE A 2 -17.55 17.87 25.83
CA ILE A 2 -18.04 18.54 24.60
C ILE A 2 -19.44 19.18 24.77
N ARG A 3 -20.40 18.47 25.36
CA ARG A 3 -21.76 19.00 25.63
C ARG A 3 -21.77 20.23 26.57
N LEU A 4 -20.82 20.29 27.51
CA LEU A 4 -20.68 21.43 28.41
C LEU A 4 -20.05 22.62 27.67
N CYS A 5 -19.00 22.38 26.89
CA CYS A 5 -18.39 23.38 26.01
C CYS A 5 -19.42 23.98 25.04
N ALA A 6 -20.26 23.14 24.43
CA ALA A 6 -21.32 23.60 23.53
C ALA A 6 -22.35 24.53 24.22
N LYS A 7 -22.70 24.23 25.48
CA LYS A 7 -23.58 25.12 26.27
C LYS A 7 -22.88 26.44 26.63
N ILE A 8 -21.60 26.42 26.99
CA ILE A 8 -20.85 27.65 27.27
C ILE A 8 -20.78 28.53 26.02
N VAL A 9 -20.53 27.94 24.85
CA VAL A 9 -20.49 28.66 23.57
C VAL A 9 -21.87 29.20 23.17
N ALA A 10 -22.95 28.46 23.44
CA ALA A 10 -24.30 28.83 22.99
C ALA A 10 -25.05 29.77 23.95
N ASP A 11 -24.86 29.59 25.26
CA ASP A 11 -25.66 30.25 26.29
C ASP A 11 -24.90 31.40 26.98
N THR A 12 -23.62 31.64 26.64
CA THR A 12 -22.78 32.69 27.26
C THR A 12 -21.82 33.34 26.27
N ASP A 13 -21.38 34.56 26.57
CA ASP A 13 -20.36 35.29 25.77
C ASP A 13 -18.91 34.93 26.18
N LEU A 14 -18.72 33.97 27.09
CA LEU A 14 -17.41 33.66 27.68
C LEU A 14 -16.41 33.12 26.66
N TYR A 15 -16.87 32.43 25.62
CA TYR A 15 -15.98 31.95 24.56
C TYR A 15 -15.33 33.09 23.77
N GLU A 16 -16.04 34.22 23.59
CA GLU A 16 -15.54 35.38 22.85
C GLU A 16 -14.81 36.38 23.76
N THR A 17 -15.18 36.45 25.04
CA THR A 17 -14.71 37.46 25.98
C THR A 17 -13.58 37.00 26.89
N ASP A 18 -13.45 35.70 27.15
CA ASP A 18 -12.43 35.13 28.03
C ASP A 18 -11.49 34.19 27.27
N LYS A 19 -10.22 34.59 27.20
CA LYS A 19 -9.20 33.86 26.44
C LYS A 19 -8.85 32.50 27.05
N GLU A 20 -8.95 32.34 28.37
CA GLU A 20 -8.68 31.09 29.05
C GLU A 20 -9.81 30.09 28.78
N VAL A 21 -11.07 30.56 28.83
CA VAL A 21 -12.25 29.77 28.47
C VAL A 21 -12.19 29.32 27.00
N GLN A 22 -11.82 30.23 26.09
CA GLN A 22 -11.63 29.90 24.67
C GLN A 22 -10.59 28.78 24.50
N ASN A 23 -9.38 28.96 25.06
CA ASN A 23 -8.30 27.98 24.92
C ASN A 23 -8.68 26.60 25.50
N LEU A 24 -9.42 26.57 26.61
CA LEU A 24 -9.88 25.32 27.22
C LEU A 24 -10.92 24.61 26.33
N ILE A 25 -11.87 25.36 25.77
CA ILE A 25 -12.88 24.81 24.85
C ILE A 25 -12.22 24.27 23.58
N ASP A 26 -11.31 25.04 22.98
CA ASP A 26 -10.54 24.62 21.81
C ASP A 26 -9.74 23.35 22.10
N TRP A 27 -9.07 23.29 23.26
CA TRP A 27 -8.31 22.12 23.68
C TRP A 27 -9.19 20.87 23.82
N VAL A 28 -10.40 20.99 24.41
CA VAL A 28 -11.35 19.87 24.51
C VAL A 28 -11.81 19.42 23.13
N CYS A 29 -12.14 20.35 22.24
CA CYS A 29 -12.59 20.06 20.87
C CYS A 29 -11.49 19.37 20.05
N LEU A 30 -10.27 19.89 20.09
CA LEU A 30 -9.11 19.30 19.40
C LEU A 30 -8.78 17.91 19.96
N SER A 31 -8.88 17.72 21.27
CA SER A 31 -8.61 16.42 21.91
C SER A 31 -9.59 15.33 21.44
N GLU A 32 -10.88 15.64 21.29
CA GLU A 32 -11.84 14.66 20.76
C GLU A 32 -11.59 14.37 19.28
N GLN A 33 -11.30 15.39 18.47
CA GLN A 33 -10.95 15.18 17.05
C GLN A 33 -9.68 14.32 16.89
N ILE A 34 -8.65 14.54 17.72
CA ILE A 34 -7.44 13.71 17.72
C ILE A 34 -7.79 12.25 18.03
N LYS A 35 -8.68 12.01 18.99
CA LYS A 35 -9.12 10.67 19.35
C LYS A 35 -9.91 9.98 18.23
N GLU A 36 -10.82 10.70 17.59
CA GLU A 36 -11.55 10.21 16.41
C GLU A 36 -10.59 9.89 15.25
N ASN A 37 -9.64 10.79 14.97
CA ASN A 37 -8.61 10.58 13.97
C ASN A 37 -7.75 9.34 14.27
N ASN A 38 -7.35 9.14 15.53
CA ASN A 38 -6.59 7.96 15.93
C ASN A 38 -7.36 6.66 15.69
N ASN A 39 -8.67 6.65 15.93
CA ASN A 39 -9.52 5.50 15.62
C ASN A 39 -9.59 5.25 14.11
N THR A 40 -9.76 6.31 13.31
CA THR A 40 -9.76 6.23 11.84
C THR A 40 -8.42 5.70 11.31
N ILE A 41 -7.29 6.23 11.80
CA ILE A 41 -5.94 5.76 11.45
C ILE A 41 -5.79 4.27 11.77
N ARG A 42 -6.26 3.83 12.93
CA ARG A 42 -6.21 2.40 13.32
C ARG A 42 -7.01 1.53 12.37
N ASN A 43 -8.22 1.94 12.01
CA ASN A 43 -9.08 1.21 11.09
C ASN A 43 -8.47 1.12 9.68
N LEU A 44 -8.03 2.25 9.12
CA LEU A 44 -7.37 2.31 7.82
C LEU A 44 -6.09 1.46 7.78
N THR A 45 -5.29 1.52 8.84
CA THR A 45 -4.09 0.67 8.98
C THR A 45 -4.46 -0.82 9.03
N GLY A 46 -5.57 -1.16 9.70
CA GLY A 46 -6.10 -2.52 9.74
C GLY A 46 -6.55 -3.03 8.37
N GLU A 47 -7.24 -2.20 7.60
CA GLU A 47 -7.66 -2.53 6.22
C GLU A 47 -6.46 -2.70 5.30
N TYR A 48 -5.51 -1.76 5.33
CA TYR A 48 -4.26 -1.87 4.57
C TYR A 48 -3.54 -3.19 4.84
N LYS A 49 -3.39 -3.57 6.12
CA LYS A 49 -2.72 -4.82 6.53
C LYS A 49 -3.42 -6.10 6.05
N LYS A 50 -4.72 -6.05 5.75
CA LYS A 50 -5.43 -7.19 5.17
C LYS A 50 -5.13 -7.36 3.68
N ILE A 51 -4.93 -6.25 2.97
CA ILE A 51 -4.75 -6.22 1.50
C ILE A 51 -3.27 -6.42 1.11
N GLU A 52 -2.35 -5.86 1.89
CA GLU A 52 -0.91 -5.85 1.58
C GLU A 52 -0.30 -7.25 1.32
N PRO A 53 -0.61 -8.31 2.11
CA PRO A 53 -0.04 -9.63 1.89
C PRO A 53 -0.42 -10.23 0.53
N ASP A 54 -1.69 -10.13 0.14
CA ASP A 54 -2.21 -10.69 -1.11
C ASP A 54 -1.60 -9.97 -2.32
N CYS A 55 -1.48 -8.64 -2.26
CA CYS A 55 -0.78 -7.86 -3.29
C CYS A 55 0.69 -8.31 -3.43
N ARG A 56 1.38 -8.50 -2.30
CA ARG A 56 2.78 -8.92 -2.28
C ARG A 56 2.94 -10.35 -2.83
N GLU A 57 2.04 -11.25 -2.46
CA GLU A 57 2.04 -12.62 -2.96
C GLU A 57 1.82 -12.67 -4.47
N GLY A 58 0.85 -11.90 -5.00
CA GLY A 58 0.62 -11.79 -6.43
C GLY A 58 1.87 -11.33 -7.20
N VAL A 59 2.58 -10.33 -6.70
CA VAL A 59 3.85 -9.86 -7.29
C VAL A 59 4.93 -10.95 -7.26
N ARG A 60 5.06 -11.69 -6.14
CA ARG A 60 6.01 -12.81 -6.04
C ARG A 60 5.67 -13.93 -7.03
N ALA A 61 4.40 -14.29 -7.16
CA ALA A 61 3.95 -15.34 -8.07
C ALA A 61 4.28 -14.99 -9.53
N GLN A 62 4.04 -13.73 -9.94
CA GLN A 62 4.43 -13.25 -11.27
C GLN A 62 5.94 -13.27 -11.47
N LEU A 63 6.73 -12.83 -10.47
CA LEU A 63 8.18 -12.84 -10.55
C LEU A 63 8.76 -14.26 -10.72
N GLU A 64 8.26 -15.23 -9.97
CA GLU A 64 8.68 -16.63 -10.13
C GLU A 64 8.29 -17.19 -11.50
N ARG A 65 7.09 -16.86 -11.99
CA ARG A 65 6.67 -17.23 -13.35
C ARG A 65 7.61 -16.65 -14.41
N MET A 66 8.03 -15.39 -14.24
CA MET A 66 8.97 -14.73 -15.15
C MET A 66 10.34 -15.41 -15.15
N LYS A 67 10.83 -15.88 -13.99
CA LYS A 67 12.11 -16.62 -13.90
C LYS A 67 12.03 -17.93 -14.66
N GLU A 68 10.96 -18.70 -14.49
CA GLU A 68 10.80 -19.98 -15.21
C GLU A 68 10.70 -19.77 -16.73
N LEU A 69 9.95 -18.77 -17.19
CA LEU A 69 9.90 -18.41 -18.62
C LEU A 69 11.30 -18.07 -19.18
N CYS A 70 12.12 -17.35 -18.42
CA CYS A 70 13.49 -17.05 -18.83
C CYS A 70 14.35 -18.32 -18.93
N LYS A 71 14.21 -19.25 -17.98
CA LYS A 71 14.93 -20.54 -18.01
C LYS A 71 14.52 -21.38 -19.22
N GLU A 72 13.22 -21.54 -19.44
CA GLU A 72 12.68 -22.28 -20.58
C GLU A 72 13.17 -21.70 -21.91
N ARG A 73 13.08 -20.36 -22.06
CA ARG A 73 13.60 -19.66 -23.24
C ARG A 73 15.08 -19.94 -23.46
N ASN A 74 15.90 -19.87 -22.41
CA ASN A 74 17.34 -20.10 -22.53
C ASN A 74 17.64 -21.55 -22.96
N SER A 75 16.94 -22.53 -22.39
CA SER A 75 17.06 -23.92 -22.83
C SER A 75 16.68 -24.12 -24.30
N LEU A 76 15.66 -23.40 -24.79
CA LEU A 76 15.30 -23.44 -26.20
C LEU A 76 16.38 -22.83 -27.10
N TYR A 77 17.05 -21.75 -26.68
CA TYR A 77 18.17 -21.20 -27.43
C TYR A 77 19.33 -22.19 -27.55
N GLU A 78 19.68 -22.89 -26.48
CA GLU A 78 20.73 -23.93 -26.48
C GLU A 78 20.37 -25.04 -27.47
N LYS A 79 19.17 -25.61 -27.34
CA LYS A 79 18.67 -26.65 -28.26
C LYS A 79 18.67 -26.18 -29.70
N GLN A 80 18.27 -24.94 -29.96
CA GLN A 80 18.23 -24.39 -31.30
C GLN A 80 19.63 -24.20 -31.90
N ASN A 81 20.62 -23.84 -31.08
CA ASN A 81 22.01 -23.74 -31.53
C ASN A 81 22.58 -25.11 -31.89
N ASP A 82 22.29 -26.15 -31.10
CA ASP A 82 22.70 -27.53 -31.42
C ASP A 82 22.09 -28.00 -32.75
N LEU A 83 20.79 -27.77 -32.94
CA LEU A 83 20.09 -28.11 -34.17
C LEU A 83 20.66 -27.37 -35.38
N LYS A 84 20.98 -26.07 -35.25
CA LYS A 84 21.65 -25.30 -36.32
C LYS A 84 23.02 -25.91 -36.65
N GLY A 85 23.79 -26.30 -35.63
CA GLY A 85 25.09 -26.95 -35.83
C GLY A 85 24.98 -28.29 -36.56
N GLN A 86 23.99 -29.12 -36.20
CA GLN A 86 23.72 -30.37 -36.90
C GLN A 86 23.30 -30.14 -38.36
N LYS A 87 22.37 -29.20 -38.58
CA LYS A 87 21.92 -28.81 -39.92
C LYS A 87 23.10 -28.40 -40.80
N GLN A 88 23.99 -27.54 -40.30
CA GLN A 88 25.15 -27.07 -41.06
C GLN A 88 26.10 -28.23 -41.44
N LYS A 89 26.28 -29.24 -40.58
CA LYS A 89 27.10 -30.41 -40.89
C LYS A 89 26.50 -31.23 -42.05
N ILE A 90 25.17 -31.39 -42.05
CA ILE A 90 24.46 -32.09 -43.14
C ILE A 90 24.58 -31.29 -44.44
N GLU A 91 24.36 -29.98 -44.40
CA GLU A 91 24.47 -29.12 -45.58
C GLU A 91 25.85 -29.22 -46.23
N ARG A 92 26.95 -29.18 -45.46
CA ARG A 92 28.32 -29.35 -45.98
C ARG A 92 28.61 -30.74 -46.54
N ALA A 93 27.90 -31.77 -46.09
CA ALA A 93 28.09 -33.14 -46.59
C ALA A 93 27.33 -33.40 -47.91
N LEU A 94 26.40 -32.50 -48.26
CA LEU A 94 25.62 -32.53 -49.49
C LEU A 94 26.21 -31.63 -50.60
N GLU A 95 27.16 -30.76 -50.25
CA GLU A 95 28.01 -29.97 -51.18
C GLU A 95 29.17 -30.81 -51.73
#